data_AF-A0A179DFM6-F1
#
_entry.id   AF-A0A179DFM6-F1
#
_cell.length_a   1.000
_cell.length_b   1.000
_cell.length_c   1.000
_cell.angle_alpha   90.00
_cell.angle_beta   90.00
_cell.angle_gamma   90.00
#
_symmetry.space_group_name_H-M   'P 1'
#
loop_
_entity.id
_entity.type
_entity.pdbx_description
1 polymer ?
#
loop_
_entity_poly.entity_id
_entity_poly.type
_entity_poly.pdbx_seq_one_letter_code
_entity_poly.pdbx_strand_id
1 'polypeptide(L)'
;MKKIAFILIAVFHLGFAFAQEKEPDKEKKKFKLKMPELRIGEKLGNLAGNLMTGKAKELNVAIAKFNIVSGIYPPEIKTSESKYYPDGTIEGDYMVSVTFFKAEGLGLLEIDGTVTCDGKEMKYVGLGSYLTSFPYAFTTPKTINIKTVSGDEANFALKPINHVEIVSVNGDKSLPILDLAEDIKLTYKNPPGSAGSKIRVSLITDVVGARALNHFASFDAGKDGEVTVTIPKESLSNPEISGSVKGVGNFNKGENFLIIEREFKTERDKLDSSQKLGKLKTAEITAVSYASIPVVVKGKQEESVYASIKVSEKFTNGIGYSFYKPNANNGIPFSSGSKFGLTSFTLQGSTYKKDVSTSEKEGYESNARYGYVKTRTITTTTTTYQFPQLTNTQWQTVMDRVYNGLVKFMKAEYKIDFVPVEKMTSNPNYATLFPAASSNTSSFINTNYKGTQRTTPKSIGEIVGSISENYTTDNIMGNLMKETDVDGLVNMHLSFQVAGNSEGKVILIPSLSINIIGRDETNNNKQGTYAGGYIVKTTGNSFNGDLVKTNPNALAQACSTDEMIAGLIEGIKNLRSKEIALGYDKIWNIGK
;
A
#
# COMPACT_ATOMS: atom_id res chain seq x y z
N MET A 1 26.34 -14.39 2.00
CA MET A 1 26.11 -12.95 2.28
C MET A 1 25.18 -12.22 1.30
N LYS A 2 24.78 -12.78 0.14
CA LYS A 2 23.81 -12.16 -0.81
C LYS A 2 22.37 -12.71 -0.75
N LYS A 3 22.06 -13.67 0.14
CA LYS A 3 20.79 -14.44 0.13
C LYS A 3 19.87 -14.20 1.33
N ILE A 4 20.29 -13.45 2.36
CA ILE A 4 19.53 -13.28 3.61
C ILE A 4 18.67 -12.00 3.59
N ALA A 5 19.12 -10.93 2.92
CA ALA A 5 18.34 -9.70 2.74
C ALA A 5 17.06 -9.90 1.89
N PHE A 6 17.03 -10.94 1.06
CA PHE A 6 15.86 -11.30 0.24
C PHE A 6 14.71 -11.92 1.06
N ILE A 7 14.98 -12.46 2.26
CA ILE A 7 13.99 -13.23 3.02
C ILE A 7 13.01 -12.32 3.79
N LEU A 8 13.42 -11.14 4.27
CA LEU A 8 12.53 -10.24 5.01
C LEU A 8 11.53 -9.49 4.13
N ILE A 9 11.92 -9.12 2.90
CA ILE A 9 11.01 -8.50 1.92
C ILE A 9 10.11 -9.56 1.27
N ALA A 10 10.59 -10.81 1.11
CA ALA A 10 9.76 -11.92 0.65
C ALA A 10 8.73 -12.38 1.70
N VAL A 11 9.01 -12.31 3.00
CA VAL A 11 8.05 -12.73 4.02
C VAL A 11 6.90 -11.73 4.18
N PHE A 12 7.10 -10.44 3.88
CA PHE A 12 6.04 -9.43 3.90
C PHE A 12 5.32 -9.21 2.54
N HIS A 13 5.92 -9.59 1.39
CA HIS A 13 5.29 -9.40 0.06
C HIS A 13 5.11 -10.68 -0.79
N LEU A 14 5.77 -11.81 -0.50
CA LEU A 14 5.62 -13.08 -1.23
C LEU A 14 4.79 -14.14 -0.50
N GLY A 15 4.34 -13.87 0.74
CA GLY A 15 3.37 -14.72 1.45
C GLY A 15 1.98 -14.82 0.78
N PHE A 16 1.74 -14.06 -0.29
CA PHE A 16 0.46 -13.99 -1.00
C PHE A 16 0.43 -14.70 -2.36
N ALA A 17 1.52 -15.34 -2.82
CA ALA A 17 1.62 -15.84 -4.21
C ALA A 17 1.78 -17.37 -4.38
N PHE A 18 1.83 -18.19 -3.32
CA PHE A 18 1.83 -19.65 -3.46
C PHE A 18 0.87 -20.31 -2.47
N ALA A 19 -0.43 -20.24 -2.78
CA ALA A 19 -1.43 -21.16 -2.23
C ALA A 19 -2.64 -21.21 -3.16
N GLN A 20 -2.45 -21.65 -4.41
CA GLN A 20 -3.53 -22.21 -5.21
C GLN A 20 -3.05 -23.51 -5.87
N GLU A 21 -3.98 -24.47 -5.84
CA GLU A 21 -3.95 -25.84 -6.39
C GLU A 21 -3.04 -26.88 -5.72
N LYS A 22 -3.65 -27.65 -4.82
CA LYS A 22 -3.77 -29.12 -4.98
C LYS A 22 -4.98 -29.64 -4.20
N GLU A 23 -5.82 -30.38 -4.91
CA GLU A 23 -7.00 -31.07 -4.40
C GLU A 23 -6.68 -32.06 -3.26
N PRO A 24 -7.70 -32.44 -2.47
CA PRO A 24 -7.54 -33.13 -1.21
C PRO A 24 -7.48 -34.64 -1.43
N ASP A 25 -6.45 -35.32 -0.92
CA ASP A 25 -6.67 -36.65 -0.33
C ASP A 25 -5.47 -37.21 0.44
N LYS A 26 -5.83 -38.03 1.44
CA LYS A 26 -5.02 -38.92 2.30
C LYS A 26 -4.54 -38.36 3.64
N GLU A 27 -5.39 -38.62 4.62
CA GLU A 27 -5.09 -39.00 6.01
C GLU A 27 -3.63 -38.85 6.46
N LYS A 28 -3.35 -37.84 7.31
CA LYS A 28 -2.18 -37.90 8.20
C LYS A 28 -2.54 -37.53 9.63
N LYS A 29 -2.26 -38.50 10.50
CA LYS A 29 -2.45 -38.54 11.95
C LYS A 29 -2.00 -37.25 12.65
N LYS A 30 -2.86 -36.79 13.57
CA LYS A 30 -2.61 -35.67 14.49
C LYS A 30 -1.41 -35.95 15.39
N PHE A 31 -0.22 -35.44 15.02
CA PHE A 31 0.85 -35.17 15.97
C PHE A 31 0.75 -33.69 16.39
N LYS A 32 0.08 -33.43 17.52
CA LYS A 32 0.15 -32.14 18.20
C LYS A 32 1.39 -32.13 19.10
N LEU A 33 2.55 -31.75 18.56
CA LEU A 33 3.63 -31.26 19.41
C LEU A 33 3.19 -29.90 19.97
N LYS A 34 2.98 -29.81 21.29
CA LYS A 34 2.95 -28.51 21.98
C LYS A 34 4.35 -27.92 21.87
N MET A 35 4.59 -27.10 20.85
CA MET A 35 5.80 -26.28 20.82
C MET A 35 5.66 -25.18 21.89
N PRO A 36 6.65 -24.98 22.77
CA PRO A 36 6.65 -23.86 23.71
C PRO A 36 6.55 -22.54 22.95
N GLU A 37 5.94 -21.51 23.56
CA GLU A 37 5.82 -20.14 23.05
C GLU A 37 7.19 -19.47 22.89
N LEU A 38 7.98 -19.91 21.92
CA LEU A 38 9.24 -19.27 21.58
C LEU A 38 8.89 -18.10 20.64
N ARG A 39 9.08 -16.87 21.13
CA ARG A 39 8.98 -15.59 20.39
C ARG A 39 10.08 -15.46 19.30
N ILE A 40 10.15 -16.43 18.40
CA ILE A 40 11.21 -16.55 17.38
C ILE A 40 11.08 -15.43 16.35
N GLY A 41 9.84 -15.11 15.92
CA GLY A 41 9.58 -14.03 14.96
C GLY A 41 10.07 -12.66 15.45
N GLU A 42 9.76 -12.32 16.70
CA GLU A 42 10.21 -11.06 17.31
C GLU A 42 11.73 -11.00 17.48
N LYS A 43 12.37 -12.08 17.94
CA LYS A 43 13.84 -12.14 18.06
C LYS A 43 14.54 -12.00 16.70
N LEU A 44 14.01 -12.65 15.66
CA LEU A 44 14.51 -12.51 14.29
C LEU A 44 14.28 -11.11 13.73
N GLY A 45 13.13 -10.49 14.03
CA GLY A 45 12.83 -9.11 13.69
C GLY A 45 13.81 -8.12 14.32
N ASN A 46 14.07 -8.23 15.62
CA ASN A 46 15.02 -7.37 16.33
C ASN A 46 16.45 -7.56 15.80
N LEU A 47 16.88 -8.81 15.54
CA LEU A 47 18.19 -9.09 14.96
C LEU A 47 18.33 -8.46 13.57
N ALA A 48 17.32 -8.60 12.72
CA ALA A 48 17.30 -8.01 11.39
C ALA A 48 17.28 -6.48 11.45
N GLY A 49 16.46 -5.89 12.32
CA GLY A 49 16.39 -4.45 12.53
C GLY A 49 17.71 -3.86 13.00
N ASN A 50 18.38 -4.50 13.96
CA ASN A 50 19.70 -4.10 14.42
C ASN A 50 20.77 -4.21 13.33
N LEU A 51 20.73 -5.26 12.50
CA LEU A 51 21.64 -5.41 11.35
C LEU A 51 21.43 -4.31 10.28
N MET A 52 20.21 -3.81 10.15
CA MET A 52 19.83 -2.76 9.21
C MET A 52 20.03 -1.34 9.79
N THR A 53 20.33 -1.22 11.08
CA THR A 53 20.57 0.05 11.77
C THR A 53 22.02 0.47 11.58
N GLY A 54 22.23 1.60 10.90
CA GLY A 54 23.55 2.21 10.74
C GLY A 54 23.86 3.24 11.82
N LYS A 55 25.07 3.79 11.81
CA LYS A 55 25.42 4.98 12.59
C LYS A 55 25.48 6.21 11.67
N ALA A 56 24.95 7.33 12.13
CA ALA A 56 24.93 8.59 11.40
C ALA A 56 25.82 9.64 12.06
N LYS A 57 26.88 10.05 11.37
CA LYS A 57 27.76 11.15 11.79
C LYS A 57 27.26 12.51 11.34
N GLU A 58 26.33 12.57 10.39
CA GLU A 58 25.76 13.77 9.79
C GLU A 58 24.23 13.64 9.78
N LEU A 59 23.49 14.77 9.79
CA LEU A 59 22.03 14.76 9.78
C LEU A 59 21.42 14.72 8.37
N ASN A 60 22.17 15.06 7.33
CA ASN A 60 21.73 15.02 5.92
C ASN A 60 21.37 13.63 5.38
N VAL A 61 21.77 12.57 6.08
CA VAL A 61 21.42 11.17 5.77
C VAL A 61 20.23 10.67 6.57
N ALA A 62 19.61 11.51 7.41
CA ALA A 62 18.58 11.12 8.35
C ALA A 62 17.23 11.83 8.10
N ILE A 63 16.16 11.07 8.35
CA ILE A 63 14.78 11.52 8.52
C ILE A 63 14.41 11.28 9.98
N ALA A 64 13.79 12.26 10.65
CA ALA A 64 13.43 12.16 12.06
C ALA A 64 11.91 12.10 12.27
N LYS A 65 11.44 11.17 13.12
CA LYS A 65 10.06 11.15 13.63
C LYS A 65 10.05 11.37 15.12
N PHE A 66 9.41 12.44 15.53
CA PHE A 66 9.27 12.85 16.93
C PHE A 66 7.89 12.46 17.43
N ASN A 67 7.82 11.85 18.61
CA ASN A 67 6.55 11.60 19.28
C ASN A 67 6.56 12.20 20.69
N ILE A 68 5.44 12.79 21.06
CA ILE A 68 5.14 13.20 22.42
C ILE A 68 3.82 12.54 22.85
N VAL A 69 3.87 11.75 23.91
CA VAL A 69 2.72 11.00 24.40
C VAL A 69 2.28 11.60 25.73
N SER A 70 0.99 11.92 25.81
CA SER A 70 0.31 12.45 26.99
C SER A 70 -0.61 11.38 27.55
N GLY A 71 -0.14 10.69 28.58
CA GLY A 71 -0.82 9.52 29.14
C GLY A 71 -0.60 8.30 28.27
N ILE A 72 0.35 7.45 28.64
CA ILE A 72 0.51 6.14 28.02
C ILE A 72 -0.58 5.19 28.51
N TYR A 73 -0.97 4.23 27.66
CA TYR A 73 -1.84 3.12 28.03
C TYR A 73 -1.11 2.14 28.99
N PRO A 74 -1.84 1.23 29.69
CA PRO A 74 -1.26 0.35 30.70
C PRO A 74 -0.14 -0.55 30.14
N PRO A 75 1.12 -0.41 30.61
CA PRO A 75 2.24 -1.23 30.14
C PRO A 75 2.06 -2.73 30.41
N GLU A 76 1.24 -3.11 31.41
CA GLU A 76 0.91 -4.51 31.73
C GLU A 76 0.20 -5.27 30.60
N ILE A 77 -0.34 -4.54 29.61
CA ILE A 77 -0.86 -5.13 28.37
C ILE A 77 0.25 -5.91 27.63
N LYS A 78 1.51 -5.52 27.80
CA LYS A 78 2.71 -6.16 27.23
C LYS A 78 2.73 -6.17 25.70
N THR A 79 2.39 -5.03 25.10
CA THR A 79 2.63 -4.82 23.66
C THR A 79 4.12 -4.95 23.33
N SER A 80 4.45 -5.21 22.06
CA SER A 80 5.85 -5.37 21.66
C SER A 80 6.65 -4.08 21.84
N GLU A 81 6.03 -2.93 21.64
CA GLU A 81 6.62 -1.61 21.85
C GLU A 81 6.86 -1.28 23.33
N SER A 82 6.02 -1.77 24.26
CA SER A 82 6.16 -1.42 25.69
C SER A 82 7.45 -1.97 26.32
N LYS A 83 8.12 -2.91 25.66
CA LYS A 83 9.45 -3.42 26.05
C LYS A 83 10.57 -2.38 25.92
N TYR A 84 10.35 -1.35 25.13
CA TYR A 84 11.29 -0.27 24.93
C TYR A 84 11.01 0.93 25.84
N TYR A 85 9.93 0.88 26.63
CA TYR A 85 9.63 1.93 27.58
C TYR A 85 10.70 1.96 28.69
N PRO A 86 11.07 3.16 29.19
CA PRO A 86 11.96 3.26 30.34
C PRO A 86 11.44 2.46 31.53
N ASP A 87 12.35 1.89 32.33
CA ASP A 87 11.98 1.10 33.49
C ASP A 87 11.15 1.91 34.50
N GLY A 88 10.10 1.31 35.05
CA GLY A 88 9.20 1.97 36.02
C GLY A 88 8.09 2.82 35.39
N THR A 89 8.00 2.86 34.06
CA THR A 89 6.91 3.52 33.34
C THR A 89 5.55 2.86 33.65
N ILE A 90 4.53 3.65 33.98
CA ILE A 90 3.16 3.21 34.35
C ILE A 90 2.08 3.92 33.53
N GLU A 91 0.85 3.40 33.55
CA GLU A 91 -0.31 4.04 32.90
C GLU A 91 -0.43 5.53 33.32
N GLY A 92 -0.71 6.40 32.36
CA GLY A 92 -0.85 7.84 32.61
C GLY A 92 0.47 8.63 32.58
N ASP A 93 1.63 7.97 32.55
CA ASP A 93 2.91 8.63 32.36
C ASP A 93 3.00 9.34 30.99
N TYR A 94 3.92 10.29 30.89
CA TYR A 94 4.17 11.03 29.67
C TYR A 94 5.49 10.58 29.07
N MET A 95 5.59 10.61 27.74
CA MET A 95 6.78 10.12 27.04
C MET A 95 7.18 11.04 25.90
N VAL A 96 8.48 11.16 25.68
CA VAL A 96 9.05 11.85 24.53
C VAL A 96 9.99 10.88 23.82
N SER A 97 9.84 10.75 22.50
CA SER A 97 10.69 9.91 21.67
C SER A 97 11.09 10.55 20.35
N VAL A 98 12.23 10.11 19.83
CA VAL A 98 12.64 10.36 18.45
C VAL A 98 13.19 9.09 17.82
N THR A 99 12.78 8.79 16.59
CA THR A 99 13.31 7.69 15.78
C THR A 99 13.92 8.24 14.50
N PHE A 100 15.13 7.79 14.15
CA PHE A 100 15.83 8.19 12.93
C PHE A 100 15.84 7.08 11.87
N PHE A 101 15.42 7.44 10.68
CA PHE A 101 15.41 6.60 9.48
C PHE A 101 16.49 7.05 8.51
N LYS A 102 16.99 6.14 7.69
CA LYS A 102 17.85 6.52 6.56
C LYS A 102 17.05 7.36 5.58
N ALA A 103 17.61 8.48 5.17
CA ALA A 103 17.02 9.32 4.14
C ALA A 103 17.18 8.76 2.72
N GLU A 104 17.96 7.69 2.54
CA GLU A 104 18.08 6.94 1.28
C GLU A 104 18.12 5.43 1.58
N GLY A 105 17.30 4.65 0.88
CA GLY A 105 17.20 3.21 1.05
C GLY A 105 16.51 2.74 2.35
N LEU A 106 16.64 1.46 2.66
CA LEU A 106 16.04 0.84 3.85
C LEU A 106 16.98 0.90 5.06
N GLY A 107 16.44 1.34 6.19
CA GLY A 107 17.06 1.14 7.49
C GLY A 107 16.86 2.28 8.47
N LEU A 108 17.42 2.08 9.65
CA LEU A 108 17.35 3.02 10.78
C LEU A 108 18.75 3.57 11.05
N LEU A 109 18.83 4.64 11.82
CA LEU A 109 20.09 5.29 12.20
C LEU A 109 20.16 5.51 13.70
N GLU A 110 21.25 5.05 14.31
CA GLU A 110 21.71 5.56 15.59
C GLU A 110 22.52 6.84 15.31
N ILE A 111 22.23 7.93 16.01
CA ILE A 111 23.00 9.17 15.89
C ILE A 111 24.33 8.97 16.61
N ASP A 112 25.43 9.16 15.87
CA ASP A 112 26.78 9.26 16.44
C ASP A 112 26.94 10.69 16.98
N GLY A 113 26.65 10.85 18.27
CA GLY A 113 26.54 12.15 18.94
C GLY A 113 25.61 12.08 20.15
N THR A 114 24.96 13.19 20.47
CA THR A 114 24.08 13.32 21.64
C THR A 114 22.66 13.67 21.24
N VAL A 115 21.69 12.99 21.82
CA VAL A 115 20.26 13.32 21.73
C VAL A 115 19.75 13.61 23.13
N THR A 116 19.20 14.81 23.36
CA THR A 116 18.76 15.27 24.68
C THR A 116 17.33 15.78 24.64
N CYS A 117 16.60 15.68 25.74
CA CYS A 117 15.30 16.28 25.98
C CYS A 117 15.41 17.23 27.19
N ASP A 118 15.09 18.51 27.01
CA ASP A 118 15.28 19.57 28.01
C ASP A 118 16.68 19.55 28.65
N GLY A 119 17.71 19.30 27.83
CA GLY A 119 19.12 19.25 28.24
C GLY A 119 19.55 17.95 28.93
N LYS A 120 18.64 17.00 29.18
CA LYS A 120 18.97 15.66 29.71
C LYS A 120 19.12 14.66 28.59
N GLU A 121 20.16 13.83 28.65
CA GLU A 121 20.40 12.80 27.63
C GLU A 121 19.26 11.77 27.57
N MET A 122 18.82 11.44 26.35
CA MET A 122 17.77 10.44 26.11
C MET A 122 18.39 9.05 25.97
N LYS A 123 17.70 8.02 26.49
CA LYS A 123 18.17 6.63 26.41
C LYS A 123 17.99 6.12 24.98
N TYR A 124 19.07 5.66 24.35
CA TYR A 124 18.97 4.87 23.13
C TYR A 124 18.42 3.48 23.46
N VAL A 125 17.33 3.07 22.82
CA VAL A 125 16.65 1.79 23.09
C VAL A 125 16.82 0.77 21.97
N GLY A 126 17.61 1.10 20.94
CA GLY A 126 17.74 0.31 19.72
C GLY A 126 16.85 0.81 18.58
N LEU A 127 17.04 0.23 17.39
CA LEU A 127 16.23 0.52 16.19
C LEU A 127 16.15 2.03 15.88
N GLY A 128 17.28 2.74 16.04
CA GLY A 128 17.37 4.18 15.78
C GLY A 128 16.52 5.06 16.70
N SER A 129 16.01 4.53 17.82
CA SER A 129 15.05 5.21 18.69
C SER A 129 15.67 5.65 20.02
N TYR A 130 15.31 6.86 20.44
CA TYR A 130 15.69 7.47 21.71
C TYR A 130 14.43 7.85 22.48
N LEU A 131 14.35 7.51 23.76
CA LEU A 131 13.16 7.75 24.58
C LEU A 131 13.51 8.28 25.98
N THR A 132 12.57 9.04 26.54
CA THR A 132 12.53 9.41 27.95
C THR A 132 11.07 9.50 28.43
N SER A 133 10.83 9.18 29.70
CA SER A 133 9.49 9.26 30.31
C SER A 133 9.48 10.23 31.48
N PHE A 134 8.29 10.75 31.77
CA PHE A 134 8.03 11.72 32.83
C PHE A 134 6.83 11.24 33.64
N PRO A 135 6.96 11.10 34.96
CA PRO A 135 5.87 10.62 35.83
C PRO A 135 4.86 11.72 36.18
N TYR A 136 4.92 12.84 35.48
CA TYR A 136 4.05 13.99 35.73
C TYR A 136 3.64 14.64 34.42
N ALA A 137 2.44 15.18 34.43
CA ALA A 137 1.93 16.01 33.37
C ALA A 137 2.82 17.22 33.13
N PHE A 138 3.17 17.47 31.88
CA PHE A 138 3.77 18.72 31.47
C PHE A 138 2.85 19.43 30.49
N THR A 139 2.65 20.72 30.72
CA THR A 139 1.84 21.62 29.88
C THR A 139 2.70 22.51 29.00
N THR A 140 4.01 22.57 29.28
CA THR A 140 4.98 23.29 28.47
C THR A 140 5.61 22.37 27.41
N PRO A 141 6.03 22.93 26.26
CA PRO A 141 6.69 22.14 25.24
C PRO A 141 7.98 21.49 25.74
N LYS A 142 8.28 20.28 25.23
CA LYS A 142 9.51 19.55 25.48
C LYS A 142 10.48 19.71 24.33
N THR A 143 11.72 20.08 24.62
CA THR A 143 12.69 20.41 23.57
C THR A 143 13.67 19.28 23.36
N ILE A 144 13.63 18.65 22.19
CA ILE A 144 14.66 17.69 21.78
C ILE A 144 15.78 18.44 21.07
N ASN A 145 17.01 18.23 21.52
CA ASN A 145 18.22 18.71 20.84
C ASN A 145 19.04 17.53 20.34
N ILE A 146 19.48 17.62 19.09
CA ILE A 146 20.30 16.62 18.42
C ILE A 146 21.60 17.30 18.03
N LYS A 147 22.72 16.66 18.37
CA LYS A 147 24.05 17.10 17.97
C LYS A 147 24.87 15.91 17.52
N THR A 148 25.39 15.94 16.30
CA THR A 148 26.26 14.88 15.79
C THR A 148 27.73 15.16 16.11
N VAL A 149 28.59 14.14 15.98
CA VAL A 149 30.05 14.28 16.08
C VAL A 149 30.65 15.20 14.99
N SER A 150 29.99 15.38 13.85
CA SER A 150 30.41 16.34 12.82
C SER A 150 30.01 17.79 13.12
N GLY A 151 29.25 18.01 14.19
CA GLY A 151 28.77 19.34 14.60
C GLY A 151 27.44 19.76 13.97
N ASP A 152 26.73 18.85 13.29
CA ASP A 152 25.36 19.15 12.84
C ASP A 152 24.42 19.23 14.03
N GLU A 153 23.53 20.22 14.02
CA GLU A 153 22.58 20.47 15.09
C GLU A 153 21.15 20.61 14.57
N ALA A 154 20.20 20.02 15.28
CA ALA A 154 18.76 20.21 15.08
C ALA A 154 18.04 20.31 16.43
N ASN A 155 16.92 21.03 16.47
CA ASN A 155 16.13 21.26 17.68
C ASN A 155 14.64 21.24 17.34
N PHE A 156 13.85 20.57 18.17
CA PHE A 156 12.40 20.49 18.01
C PHE A 156 11.68 20.69 19.34
N ALA A 157 10.73 21.63 19.37
CA ALA A 157 9.87 21.90 20.52
C ALA A 157 8.54 21.15 20.36
N LEU A 158 8.36 20.08 21.13
CA LEU A 158 7.19 19.21 21.06
C LEU A 158 6.10 19.69 22.02
N LYS A 159 4.95 20.10 21.48
CA LYS A 159 3.81 20.58 22.29
C LYS A 159 2.97 19.38 22.75
N PRO A 160 2.75 19.18 24.06
CA PRO A 160 1.85 18.14 24.55
C PRO A 160 0.41 18.45 24.14
N ILE A 161 -0.43 17.41 24.07
CA ILE A 161 -1.88 17.56 23.86
C ILE A 161 -2.63 17.12 25.11
N ASN A 162 -3.78 17.75 25.34
CA ASN A 162 -4.64 17.40 26.46
C ASN A 162 -5.21 15.98 26.30
N HIS A 163 -5.55 15.36 27.45
CA HIS A 163 -6.03 13.99 27.53
C HIS A 163 -7.42 13.82 26.93
N VAL A 164 -7.57 12.77 26.13
CA VAL A 164 -8.89 12.22 25.80
C VAL A 164 -9.34 11.31 26.94
N GLU A 165 -10.65 11.20 27.17
CA GLU A 165 -11.20 10.33 28.22
C GLU A 165 -12.32 9.45 27.64
N ILE A 166 -12.34 8.16 28.00
CA ILE A 166 -13.49 7.30 27.69
C ILE A 166 -14.55 7.50 28.77
N VAL A 167 -15.78 7.84 28.35
CA VAL A 167 -16.92 8.04 29.26
C VAL A 167 -17.72 6.74 29.42
N SER A 168 -18.02 6.07 28.31
CA SER A 168 -18.68 4.77 28.31
C SER A 168 -18.51 4.04 26.98
N VAL A 169 -18.65 2.73 27.02
CA VAL A 169 -18.74 1.87 25.83
C VAL A 169 -20.01 1.04 25.97
N ASN A 170 -20.88 1.09 24.96
CA ASN A 170 -22.21 0.46 24.97
C ASN A 170 -23.06 0.85 26.21
N GLY A 171 -22.83 2.05 26.75
CA GLY A 171 -23.51 2.56 27.96
C GLY A 171 -22.91 2.11 29.29
N ASP A 172 -21.94 1.17 29.27
CA ASP A 172 -21.21 0.72 30.46
C ASP A 172 -19.95 1.57 30.67
N LYS A 173 -19.62 1.84 31.94
CA LYS A 173 -18.51 2.72 32.36
C LYS A 173 -17.36 1.98 33.03
N SER A 174 -17.51 0.70 33.39
CA SER A 174 -16.51 -0.02 34.19
C SER A 174 -15.94 -1.24 33.48
N LEU A 175 -16.78 -2.15 33.00
CA LEU A 175 -16.33 -3.37 32.32
C LEU A 175 -17.28 -3.73 31.16
N PRO A 176 -17.29 -2.93 30.08
CA PRO A 176 -18.16 -3.17 28.94
C PRO A 176 -17.96 -4.55 28.32
N ILE A 177 -19.06 -5.12 27.84
CA ILE A 177 -19.02 -6.31 26.99
C ILE A 177 -19.05 -5.86 25.52
N LEU A 178 -18.07 -6.31 24.74
CA LEU A 178 -18.01 -6.10 23.30
C LEU A 178 -18.34 -7.42 22.60
N ASP A 179 -19.52 -7.48 21.98
CA ASP A 179 -19.85 -8.57 21.05
C ASP A 179 -19.31 -8.21 19.66
N LEU A 180 -18.46 -9.08 19.10
CA LEU A 180 -17.84 -8.84 17.79
C LEU A 180 -18.83 -8.89 16.61
N ALA A 181 -20.10 -9.21 16.86
CA ALA A 181 -21.18 -9.18 15.87
C ALA A 181 -22.10 -7.95 15.98
N GLU A 182 -21.82 -7.01 16.89
CA GLU A 182 -22.64 -5.83 17.15
C GLU A 182 -21.85 -4.52 16.96
N ASP A 183 -22.57 -3.44 16.65
CA ASP A 183 -21.98 -2.10 16.58
C ASP A 183 -21.54 -1.64 17.97
N ILE A 184 -20.47 -0.85 18.04
CA ILE A 184 -19.94 -0.30 19.30
C ILE A 184 -20.37 1.15 19.43
N LYS A 185 -21.12 1.48 20.49
CA LYS A 185 -21.43 2.86 20.87
C LYS A 185 -20.35 3.39 21.81
N LEU A 186 -19.48 4.25 21.31
CA LEU A 186 -18.38 4.83 22.07
C LEU A 186 -18.73 6.26 22.46
N THR A 187 -18.76 6.55 23.76
CA THR A 187 -18.85 7.92 24.27
C THR A 187 -17.54 8.30 24.93
N TYR A 188 -16.94 9.40 24.48
CA TYR A 188 -15.66 9.90 24.94
C TYR A 188 -15.71 11.42 25.09
N LYS A 189 -14.78 11.97 25.85
CA LYS A 189 -14.68 13.41 26.09
C LYS A 189 -13.44 13.95 25.41
N ASN A 190 -13.67 14.89 24.51
CA ASN A 190 -12.64 15.68 23.88
C ASN A 190 -12.24 16.86 24.77
N PRO A 191 -10.95 17.02 25.08
CA PRO A 191 -10.49 18.21 25.75
C PRO A 191 -10.49 19.42 24.80
N PRO A 192 -10.34 20.65 25.33
CA PRO A 192 -10.17 21.83 24.50
C PRO A 192 -9.02 21.68 23.50
N GLY A 193 -9.27 22.09 22.25
CA GLY A 193 -8.30 22.00 21.16
C GLY A 193 -8.30 20.66 20.43
N SER A 194 -9.41 19.91 20.46
CA SER A 194 -9.57 18.64 19.73
C SER A 194 -9.79 18.80 18.23
N ALA A 195 -10.20 19.98 17.77
CA ALA A 195 -10.39 20.26 16.36
C ALA A 195 -9.11 19.97 15.53
N GLY A 196 -9.27 19.19 14.45
CA GLY A 196 -8.16 18.80 13.56
C GLY A 196 -7.31 17.63 14.06
N SER A 197 -7.63 17.03 15.22
CA SER A 197 -7.04 15.76 15.66
C SER A 197 -7.84 14.55 15.20
N LYS A 198 -7.18 13.41 15.07
CA LYS A 198 -7.80 12.12 14.75
C LYS A 198 -7.97 11.28 16.00
N ILE A 199 -9.04 10.49 16.03
CA ILE A 199 -9.27 9.42 16.97
C ILE A 199 -9.00 8.10 16.26
N ARG A 200 -8.28 7.19 16.93
CA ARG A 200 -8.13 5.79 16.54
C ARG A 200 -8.59 4.91 17.70
N VAL A 201 -9.30 3.83 17.39
CA VAL A 201 -9.82 2.90 18.39
C VAL A 201 -9.23 1.52 18.16
N SER A 202 -8.74 0.91 19.24
CA SER A 202 -7.97 -0.33 19.19
C SER A 202 -8.45 -1.34 20.22
N LEU A 203 -8.24 -2.61 19.87
CA LEU A 203 -8.29 -3.75 20.78
C LEU A 203 -6.96 -4.51 20.69
N ILE A 204 -6.66 -5.32 21.69
CA ILE A 204 -5.44 -6.12 21.72
C ILE A 204 -5.59 -7.34 20.81
N THR A 205 -4.56 -7.59 19.99
CA THR A 205 -4.38 -8.82 19.20
C THR A 205 -3.02 -9.45 19.48
N ASP A 206 -2.94 -10.77 19.35
CA ASP A 206 -1.69 -11.53 19.34
C ASP A 206 -1.42 -12.09 17.92
N VAL A 207 -0.30 -11.69 17.32
CA VAL A 207 0.10 -12.10 15.97
C VAL A 207 1.54 -12.57 15.97
N VAL A 208 1.75 -13.85 15.64
CA VAL A 208 3.09 -14.47 15.44
C VAL A 208 4.06 -14.17 16.59
N GLY A 209 3.59 -14.26 17.84
CA GLY A 209 4.40 -14.06 19.04
C GLY A 209 4.67 -12.59 19.41
N ALA A 210 4.08 -11.64 18.69
CA ALA A 210 3.99 -10.23 19.07
C ALA A 210 2.57 -9.90 19.53
N ARG A 211 2.47 -8.98 20.49
CA ARG A 211 1.21 -8.42 20.97
C ARG A 211 1.16 -6.96 20.58
N ALA A 212 0.06 -6.49 20.06
CA ALA A 212 -0.06 -5.12 19.57
C ALA A 212 -1.47 -4.56 19.74
N LEU A 213 -1.55 -3.24 19.71
CA LEU A 213 -2.80 -2.52 19.53
C LEU A 213 -3.22 -2.67 18.07
N ASN A 214 -4.38 -3.27 17.84
CA ASN A 214 -4.92 -3.43 16.50
C ASN A 214 -6.03 -2.41 16.26
N HIS A 215 -5.68 -1.33 15.58
CA HIS A 215 -6.61 -0.25 15.26
C HIS A 215 -7.68 -0.77 14.30
N PHE A 216 -8.95 -0.53 14.61
CA PHE A 216 -10.07 -0.99 13.79
C PHE A 216 -11.04 0.11 13.39
N ALA A 217 -10.94 1.30 14.01
CA ALA A 217 -11.67 2.48 13.59
C ALA A 217 -10.77 3.71 13.66
N SER A 218 -10.97 4.63 12.72
CA SER A 218 -10.33 5.95 12.74
C SER A 218 -11.28 7.01 12.18
N PHE A 219 -11.35 8.16 12.85
CA PHE A 219 -12.26 9.26 12.51
C PHE A 219 -11.78 10.59 13.11
N ASP A 220 -12.37 11.71 12.69
CA ASP A 220 -12.08 13.01 13.28
C ASP A 220 -12.59 13.09 14.72
N ALA A 221 -11.80 13.67 15.62
CA ALA A 221 -12.20 13.83 17.02
C ALA A 221 -13.50 14.62 17.18
N GLY A 222 -13.84 15.49 16.23
CA GLY A 222 -15.04 16.32 16.31
C GLY A 222 -14.86 17.50 17.26
N LYS A 223 -15.96 17.92 17.91
CA LYS A 223 -15.99 19.09 18.80
C LYS A 223 -15.47 18.78 20.21
N ASP A 224 -15.04 19.83 20.91
CA ASP A 224 -14.68 19.76 22.33
C ASP A 224 -15.91 19.34 23.18
N GLY A 225 -15.67 18.63 24.28
CA GLY A 225 -16.70 18.10 25.16
C GLY A 225 -17.06 16.63 24.90
N GLU A 226 -18.21 16.20 25.39
CA GLU A 226 -18.66 14.81 25.24
C GLU A 226 -19.17 14.55 23.82
N VAL A 227 -18.70 13.45 23.22
CA VAL A 227 -19.02 13.00 21.86
C VAL A 227 -19.38 11.53 21.91
N THR A 228 -20.47 11.16 21.24
CA THR A 228 -20.87 9.76 21.02
C THR A 228 -20.76 9.42 19.55
N VAL A 229 -20.08 8.33 19.24
CA VAL A 229 -19.98 7.77 17.89
C VAL A 229 -20.44 6.32 17.89
N THR A 230 -20.98 5.86 16.77
CA THR A 230 -21.29 4.45 16.53
C THR A 230 -20.24 3.89 15.57
N ILE A 231 -19.47 2.92 16.04
CA ILE A 231 -18.49 2.20 15.23
C ILE A 231 -19.20 0.95 14.68
N PRO A 232 -19.34 0.83 13.35
CA PRO A 232 -20.05 -0.30 12.75
C PRO A 232 -19.28 -1.59 12.98
N LYS A 233 -19.99 -2.70 13.22
CA LYS A 233 -19.40 -4.03 13.44
C LYS A 233 -18.43 -4.45 12.34
N GLU A 234 -18.65 -4.01 11.10
CA GLU A 234 -17.78 -4.29 9.95
C GLU A 234 -16.34 -3.78 10.16
N SER A 235 -16.14 -2.76 10.99
CA SER A 235 -14.82 -2.25 11.41
C SER A 235 -13.96 -3.35 12.04
N LEU A 236 -14.57 -4.25 12.80
CA LEU A 236 -13.90 -5.33 13.53
C LEU A 236 -13.34 -6.43 12.61
N SER A 237 -13.77 -6.47 11.35
CA SER A 237 -13.21 -7.36 10.31
C SER A 237 -12.23 -6.63 9.38
N ASN A 238 -12.05 -5.32 9.57
CA ASN A 238 -11.15 -4.45 8.81
C ASN A 238 -10.04 -3.80 9.66
N PRO A 239 -9.39 -4.48 10.61
CA PRO A 239 -8.36 -3.84 11.42
C PRO A 239 -7.04 -3.65 10.65
N GLU A 240 -6.16 -2.79 11.18
CA GLU A 240 -4.85 -2.47 10.62
C GLU A 240 -3.97 -3.72 10.49
N ILE A 241 -3.85 -4.49 11.57
CA ILE A 241 -3.17 -5.79 11.58
C ILE A 241 -4.15 -6.84 11.09
N SER A 242 -3.94 -7.26 9.85
CA SER A 242 -4.76 -8.25 9.15
C SER A 242 -3.88 -9.23 8.37
N GLY A 243 -4.43 -10.40 8.02
CA GLY A 243 -3.71 -11.41 7.25
C GLY A 243 -4.57 -12.11 6.22
N SER A 244 -3.95 -12.75 5.23
CA SER A 244 -4.60 -13.71 4.33
C SER A 244 -4.84 -15.07 4.96
N VAL A 245 -4.16 -15.36 6.07
CA VAL A 245 -4.27 -16.64 6.77
C VAL A 245 -5.34 -16.53 7.85
N LYS A 246 -6.26 -17.50 7.85
CA LYS A 246 -7.34 -17.59 8.83
C LYS A 246 -6.81 -17.52 10.26
N GLY A 247 -7.31 -16.55 11.03
CA GLY A 247 -6.98 -16.36 12.44
C GLY A 247 -5.90 -15.31 12.73
N VAL A 248 -5.21 -14.79 11.71
CA VAL A 248 -4.25 -13.68 11.87
C VAL A 248 -5.00 -12.35 11.98
N GLY A 249 -4.69 -11.56 13.02
CA GLY A 249 -5.29 -10.24 13.25
C GLY A 249 -6.61 -10.27 14.03
N ASN A 250 -7.11 -11.44 14.40
CA ASN A 250 -8.31 -11.55 15.24
C ASN A 250 -8.05 -10.94 16.63
N PHE A 251 -9.05 -10.28 17.20
CA PHE A 251 -8.94 -9.77 18.56
C PHE A 251 -8.95 -10.89 19.60
N ASN A 252 -8.22 -10.69 20.69
CA ASN A 252 -8.22 -11.62 21.81
C ASN A 252 -9.59 -11.62 22.49
N LYS A 253 -10.18 -12.80 22.67
CA LYS A 253 -11.46 -12.99 23.37
C LYS A 253 -11.25 -13.10 24.87
N GLY A 254 -12.28 -12.75 25.65
CA GLY A 254 -12.22 -12.64 27.10
C GLY A 254 -11.74 -11.26 27.51
N GLU A 255 -10.91 -11.18 28.55
CA GLU A 255 -10.33 -9.93 29.04
C GLU A 255 -9.47 -9.25 27.96
N ASN A 256 -9.76 -7.97 27.72
CA ASN A 256 -9.05 -7.14 26.75
C ASN A 256 -9.11 -5.67 27.23
N PHE A 257 -8.49 -4.76 26.48
CA PHE A 257 -8.60 -3.32 26.68
C PHE A 257 -9.07 -2.67 25.39
N LEU A 258 -10.07 -1.81 25.50
CA LEU A 258 -10.40 -0.87 24.44
C LEU A 258 -9.59 0.40 24.67
N ILE A 259 -8.83 0.79 23.67
CA ILE A 259 -7.93 1.94 23.73
C ILE A 259 -8.36 2.96 22.68
N ILE A 260 -8.54 4.21 23.12
CA ILE A 260 -8.63 5.38 22.27
C ILE A 260 -7.25 6.01 22.18
N GLU A 261 -6.82 6.31 20.97
CA GLU A 261 -5.66 7.14 20.66
C GLU A 261 -6.16 8.44 20.01
N ARG A 262 -5.86 9.59 20.61
CA ARG A 262 -6.04 10.89 19.98
C ARG A 262 -4.70 11.35 19.42
N GLU A 263 -4.61 11.57 18.11
CA GLU A 263 -3.39 11.96 17.41
C GLU A 263 -3.52 13.36 16.80
N PHE A 264 -2.50 14.19 17.01
CA PHE A 264 -2.27 15.41 16.27
C PHE A 264 -0.93 15.33 15.54
N LYS A 265 -0.92 15.65 14.25
CA LYS A 265 0.26 15.52 13.41
C LYS A 265 0.67 16.85 12.81
N THR A 266 1.94 17.21 12.99
CA THR A 266 2.56 18.39 12.38
C THR A 266 3.53 17.94 11.30
N GLU A 267 3.14 18.23 10.05
CA GLU A 267 3.94 17.97 8.85
C GLU A 267 5.01 19.06 8.64
N ARG A 268 5.95 18.81 7.72
CA ARG A 268 7.10 19.69 7.44
C ARG A 268 6.70 21.13 7.13
N ASP A 269 5.69 21.30 6.27
CA ASP A 269 5.16 22.60 5.84
C ASP A 269 4.48 23.39 6.96
N LYS A 270 4.16 22.72 8.08
CA LYS A 270 3.54 23.29 9.27
C LYS A 270 4.51 23.47 10.44
N LEU A 271 5.80 23.17 10.25
CA LEU A 271 6.82 23.44 11.26
C LEU A 271 6.98 24.96 11.43
N ASP A 272 6.81 25.45 12.66
CA ASP A 272 6.93 26.87 13.00
C ASP A 272 8.39 27.25 13.33
N SER A 273 8.64 28.53 13.63
CA SER A 273 9.98 29.05 13.95
C SER A 273 10.63 28.44 15.20
N SER A 274 9.88 27.69 16.02
CA SER A 274 10.44 26.95 17.15
C SER A 274 11.11 25.63 16.76
N GLN A 275 10.99 25.23 15.49
CA GLN A 275 11.55 23.98 14.96
C GLN A 275 12.79 24.30 14.11
N LYS A 276 13.98 23.89 14.57
CA LYS A 276 15.24 23.99 13.81
C LYS A 276 15.55 22.64 13.16
N LEU A 277 15.17 22.48 11.90
CA LEU A 277 15.41 21.27 11.12
C LEU A 277 16.90 20.92 10.97
N GLY A 278 17.78 21.94 10.96
CA GLY A 278 19.21 21.73 10.72
C GLY A 278 19.47 21.14 9.33
N LYS A 279 20.32 20.10 9.25
CA LYS A 279 20.59 19.38 8.00
C LYS A 279 19.70 18.15 7.79
N LEU A 280 18.74 17.86 8.67
CA LEU A 280 17.83 16.73 8.48
C LEU A 280 17.10 16.85 7.13
N LYS A 281 16.93 15.71 6.45
CA LYS A 281 16.22 15.72 5.16
C LYS A 281 14.76 16.09 5.34
N THR A 282 14.11 15.53 6.35
CA THR A 282 12.78 15.94 6.79
C THR A 282 12.51 15.51 8.24
N ALA A 283 11.45 16.04 8.81
CA ALA A 283 11.00 15.75 10.16
C ALA A 283 9.46 15.70 10.24
N GLU A 284 8.95 14.85 11.12
CA GLU A 284 7.52 14.69 11.39
C GLU A 284 7.32 14.70 12.92
N ILE A 285 6.36 15.49 13.41
CA ILE A 285 6.02 15.55 14.83
C ILE A 285 4.62 15.00 15.05
N THR A 286 4.49 14.02 15.92
CA THR A 286 3.22 13.44 16.33
C THR A 286 3.02 13.66 17.82
N ALA A 287 1.88 14.25 18.19
CA ALA A 287 1.43 14.31 19.57
C ALA A 287 0.28 13.34 19.77
N VAL A 288 0.36 12.52 20.81
CA VAL A 288 -0.59 11.44 21.07
C VAL A 288 -1.11 11.55 22.51
N SER A 289 -2.37 11.20 22.70
CA SER A 289 -2.93 10.94 24.02
C SER A 289 -3.73 9.64 24.00
N TYR A 290 -3.56 8.81 25.02
CA TYR A 290 -4.30 7.56 25.17
C TYR A 290 -5.36 7.65 26.26
N ALA A 291 -6.45 6.92 26.05
CA ALA A 291 -7.38 6.51 27.09
C ALA A 291 -7.67 5.02 26.96
N SER A 292 -7.78 4.33 28.09
CA SER A 292 -7.97 2.89 28.19
C SER A 292 -9.17 2.57 29.05
N ILE A 293 -9.91 1.52 28.69
CA ILE A 293 -10.91 0.89 29.56
C ILE A 293 -10.81 -0.63 29.42
N PRO A 294 -10.81 -1.41 30.51
CA PRO A 294 -10.88 -2.87 30.42
C PRO A 294 -12.24 -3.27 29.84
N VAL A 295 -12.26 -4.30 29.00
CA VAL A 295 -13.48 -4.82 28.34
C VAL A 295 -13.47 -6.34 28.31
N VAL A 296 -14.66 -6.94 28.14
CA VAL A 296 -14.81 -8.37 27.85
C VAL A 296 -15.25 -8.56 26.41
N VAL A 297 -14.39 -9.15 25.59
CA VAL A 297 -14.66 -9.42 24.17
C VAL A 297 -15.29 -10.81 24.01
N LYS A 298 -16.49 -10.86 23.41
CA LYS A 298 -17.25 -12.10 23.16
C LYS A 298 -17.74 -12.16 21.71
N GLY A 299 -18.48 -13.23 21.40
CA GLY A 299 -19.09 -13.42 20.08
C GLY A 299 -18.12 -13.98 19.03
N LYS A 300 -18.63 -14.13 17.82
CA LYS A 300 -17.83 -14.47 16.63
C LYS A 300 -17.86 -13.24 15.72
N GLN A 301 -16.71 -12.86 15.19
CA GLN A 301 -16.69 -11.95 14.05
C GLN A 301 -17.44 -12.64 12.90
N GLU A 302 -18.47 -11.99 12.37
CA GLU A 302 -19.27 -12.52 11.25
C GLU A 302 -18.38 -12.79 10.04
N GLU A 303 -17.51 -11.84 9.73
CA GLU A 303 -16.50 -11.95 8.69
C GLU A 303 -15.12 -12.15 9.34
N SER A 304 -14.30 -13.05 8.78
CA SER A 304 -12.90 -13.17 9.21
C SER A 304 -12.15 -11.87 8.90
N VAL A 305 -11.17 -11.52 9.74
CA VAL A 305 -10.26 -10.42 9.42
C VAL A 305 -9.59 -10.71 8.07
N TYR A 306 -9.75 -9.80 7.11
CA TYR A 306 -9.13 -9.92 5.79
C TYR A 306 -8.17 -8.76 5.55
N ALA A 307 -7.09 -9.05 4.83
CA ALA A 307 -6.11 -8.05 4.42
C ALA A 307 -6.54 -7.28 3.16
N SER A 308 -7.37 -7.89 2.31
CA SER A 308 -7.82 -7.31 1.05
C SER A 308 -9.09 -7.99 0.54
N ILE A 309 -9.80 -7.29 -0.33
CA ILE A 309 -10.86 -7.84 -1.17
C ILE A 309 -10.30 -8.09 -2.57
N LYS A 310 -10.73 -9.19 -3.19
CA LYS A 310 -10.38 -9.53 -4.57
C LYS A 310 -11.63 -9.99 -5.30
N VAL A 311 -11.83 -9.48 -6.51
CA VAL A 311 -12.86 -9.94 -7.44
C VAL A 311 -12.19 -10.39 -8.73
N SER A 312 -12.63 -11.50 -9.29
CA SER A 312 -12.06 -12.04 -10.52
C SER A 312 -13.12 -12.77 -11.30
N GLU A 313 -13.13 -12.58 -12.61
CA GLU A 313 -14.08 -13.21 -13.52
C GLU A 313 -13.41 -13.48 -14.86
N LYS A 314 -13.91 -14.52 -15.54
CA LYS A 314 -13.51 -14.87 -16.90
C LYS A 314 -14.76 -15.05 -17.73
N PHE A 315 -14.88 -14.25 -18.78
CA PHE A 315 -15.98 -14.29 -19.73
C PHE A 315 -15.70 -15.31 -20.84
N THR A 316 -16.77 -15.76 -21.48
CA THR A 316 -16.72 -16.74 -22.59
C THR A 316 -16.00 -16.20 -23.83
N ASN A 317 -15.97 -14.88 -24.03
CA ASN A 317 -15.23 -14.21 -25.11
C ASN A 317 -13.71 -14.14 -24.88
N GLY A 318 -13.19 -14.76 -23.81
CA GLY A 318 -11.76 -14.82 -23.50
C GLY A 318 -11.23 -13.62 -22.75
N ILE A 319 -12.07 -12.64 -22.40
CA ILE A 319 -11.69 -11.57 -21.47
C ILE A 319 -11.74 -12.12 -20.05
N GLY A 320 -10.73 -11.79 -19.26
CA GLY A 320 -10.76 -11.99 -17.81
C GLY A 320 -10.17 -10.80 -17.09
N TYR A 321 -10.62 -10.58 -15.86
CA TYR A 321 -10.07 -9.55 -15.00
C TYR A 321 -9.83 -10.07 -13.58
N SER A 322 -8.95 -9.38 -12.87
CA SER A 322 -8.73 -9.54 -11.44
C SER A 322 -8.48 -8.17 -10.83
N PHE A 323 -9.38 -7.73 -9.96
CA PHE A 323 -9.27 -6.48 -9.21
C PHE A 323 -9.07 -6.78 -7.73
N TYR A 324 -8.32 -5.91 -7.06
CA TYR A 324 -8.06 -5.98 -5.64
C TYR A 324 -8.17 -4.60 -5.00
N LYS A 325 -8.46 -4.59 -3.70
CA LYS A 325 -8.41 -3.42 -2.82
C LYS A 325 -8.01 -3.88 -1.41
N PRO A 326 -7.11 -3.18 -0.71
CA PRO A 326 -6.83 -3.46 0.71
C PRO A 326 -8.10 -3.38 1.56
N ASN A 327 -8.09 -3.94 2.77
CA ASN A 327 -9.22 -3.80 3.70
C ASN A 327 -9.58 -2.33 3.98
N ALA A 328 -10.75 -2.05 4.56
CA ALA A 328 -11.26 -0.70 4.71
C ALA A 328 -10.37 0.25 5.53
N ASN A 329 -9.43 -0.27 6.34
CA ASN A 329 -8.46 0.56 7.06
C ASN A 329 -7.39 1.17 6.14
N ASN A 330 -7.13 0.59 4.96
CA ASN A 330 -6.15 1.09 3.98
C ASN A 330 -6.74 1.25 2.55
N GLY A 331 -7.97 0.80 2.36
CA GLY A 331 -8.71 0.81 1.10
C GLY A 331 -9.75 1.92 1.12
N ILE A 332 -9.58 2.89 0.22
CA ILE A 332 -10.44 4.06 0.10
C ILE A 332 -11.70 3.68 -0.68
N PRO A 333 -12.91 3.94 -0.16
CA PRO A 333 -14.12 3.64 -0.91
C PRO A 333 -14.30 4.62 -2.07
N PHE A 334 -14.82 4.15 -3.20
CA PHE A 334 -15.03 5.02 -4.37
C PHE A 334 -15.97 6.19 -4.08
N SER A 335 -16.88 6.03 -3.11
CA SER A 335 -17.77 7.09 -2.62
C SER A 335 -17.05 8.29 -2.00
N SER A 336 -15.78 8.12 -1.58
CA SER A 336 -14.95 9.18 -1.01
C SER A 336 -14.10 9.90 -2.06
N GLY A 337 -14.14 9.48 -3.33
CA GLY A 337 -13.45 10.17 -4.41
C GLY A 337 -14.35 11.20 -5.09
N SER A 338 -13.78 12.36 -5.44
CA SER A 338 -14.47 13.41 -6.21
C SER A 338 -13.68 13.84 -7.45
N LYS A 339 -12.35 13.90 -7.38
CA LYS A 339 -11.48 14.31 -8.48
C LYS A 339 -10.24 13.42 -8.59
N PHE A 340 -10.01 12.82 -9.74
CA PHE A 340 -8.82 12.02 -10.03
C PHE A 340 -7.91 12.68 -11.07
N GLY A 341 -6.61 12.38 -11.02
CA GLY A 341 -5.62 12.81 -11.99
C GLY A 341 -4.90 11.63 -12.64
N LEU A 342 -4.59 11.72 -13.93
CA LEU A 342 -3.78 10.71 -14.61
C LEU A 342 -2.30 11.00 -14.37
N THR A 343 -1.62 10.15 -13.61
CA THR A 343 -0.19 10.34 -13.30
C THR A 343 0.70 9.53 -14.22
N SER A 344 0.28 8.33 -14.63
CA SER A 344 1.04 7.47 -15.53
C SER A 344 0.10 6.74 -16.48
N PHE A 345 0.38 6.80 -17.78
CA PHE A 345 -0.20 5.86 -18.72
C PHE A 345 0.83 5.48 -19.79
N THR A 346 1.24 4.22 -19.75
CA THR A 346 2.25 3.67 -20.66
C THR A 346 1.67 2.57 -21.53
N LEU A 347 2.20 2.46 -22.75
CA LEU A 347 1.89 1.40 -23.70
C LEU A 347 3.18 0.69 -24.08
N GLN A 348 3.22 -0.64 -23.96
CA GLN A 348 4.36 -1.46 -24.37
C GLN A 348 3.91 -2.68 -25.15
N GLY A 349 4.55 -3.01 -26.27
CA GLY A 349 4.18 -4.22 -26.99
C GLY A 349 5.27 -4.80 -27.87
N SER A 350 5.28 -6.13 -27.95
CA SER A 350 6.04 -6.85 -28.97
C SER A 350 5.18 -7.00 -30.22
N THR A 351 5.59 -6.36 -31.32
CA THR A 351 4.85 -6.34 -32.60
C THR A 351 5.40 -7.36 -33.60
N TYR A 352 6.45 -8.10 -33.22
CA TYR A 352 7.06 -9.14 -34.04
C TYR A 352 7.31 -10.41 -33.22
N LYS A 353 7.04 -11.58 -33.80
CA LYS A 353 7.36 -12.89 -33.24
C LYS A 353 7.81 -13.82 -34.36
N LYS A 354 8.89 -14.57 -34.11
CA LYS A 354 9.39 -15.62 -34.99
C LYS A 354 9.37 -16.95 -34.24
N ASP A 355 8.57 -17.88 -34.72
CA ASP A 355 8.52 -19.26 -34.21
C ASP A 355 9.31 -20.16 -35.17
N VAL A 356 10.13 -21.05 -34.61
CA VAL A 356 10.92 -22.02 -35.36
C VAL A 356 10.54 -23.41 -34.88
N SER A 357 10.03 -24.25 -35.78
CA SER A 357 9.77 -25.67 -35.52
C SER A 357 10.64 -26.54 -36.40
N THR A 358 11.08 -27.67 -35.86
CA THR A 358 11.91 -28.63 -36.58
C THR A 358 11.21 -29.97 -36.57
N SER A 359 10.94 -30.53 -37.75
CA SER A 359 10.42 -31.89 -37.91
C SER A 359 11.48 -32.77 -38.53
N GLU A 360 11.61 -33.98 -38.02
CA GLU A 360 12.58 -34.96 -38.49
C GLU A 360 11.86 -36.17 -39.09
N LYS A 361 12.29 -36.59 -40.28
CA LYS A 361 11.81 -37.80 -40.93
C LYS A 361 13.01 -38.67 -41.28
N GLU A 362 13.03 -39.88 -40.76
CA GLU A 362 13.99 -40.91 -41.16
C GLU A 362 13.39 -41.75 -42.31
N GLY A 363 14.22 -42.06 -43.29
CA GLY A 363 13.87 -42.89 -44.45
C GLY A 363 15.01 -43.82 -44.84
N TYR A 364 14.77 -44.67 -45.82
CA TYR A 364 15.79 -45.53 -46.42
C TYR A 364 15.73 -45.36 -47.93
N GLU A 365 16.84 -44.99 -48.55
CA GLU A 365 16.97 -44.91 -50.01
C GLU A 365 17.86 -46.03 -50.52
N SER A 366 17.49 -46.67 -51.63
CA SER A 366 18.28 -47.75 -52.22
C SER A 366 19.44 -47.16 -53.03
N ASN A 367 20.67 -47.52 -52.67
CA ASN A 367 21.87 -47.17 -53.40
C ASN A 367 22.43 -48.40 -54.12
N ALA A 368 22.59 -48.31 -55.45
CA ALA A 368 23.03 -49.41 -56.30
C ALA A 368 24.45 -49.95 -55.98
N ARG A 369 25.26 -49.22 -55.19
CA ARG A 369 26.60 -49.66 -54.75
C ARG A 369 26.69 -50.15 -53.30
N TYR A 370 25.77 -49.75 -52.42
CA TYR A 370 25.92 -49.94 -50.96
C TYR A 370 24.67 -50.49 -50.23
N GLY A 371 23.57 -50.80 -50.93
CA GLY A 371 22.33 -51.31 -50.31
C GLY A 371 21.40 -50.19 -49.82
N TYR A 372 20.58 -50.45 -48.79
CA TYR A 372 19.69 -49.43 -48.21
C TYR A 372 20.48 -48.47 -47.32
N VAL A 373 20.48 -47.19 -47.67
CA VAL A 373 21.13 -46.11 -46.89
C VAL A 373 20.08 -45.40 -46.06
N LYS A 374 20.28 -45.32 -44.75
CA LYS A 374 19.42 -44.56 -43.83
C LYS A 374 19.58 -43.06 -44.13
N THR A 375 18.52 -42.40 -44.56
CA THR A 375 18.48 -40.96 -44.80
C THR A 375 17.74 -40.27 -43.65
N ARG A 376 18.29 -39.14 -43.19
CA ARG A 376 17.69 -38.31 -42.14
C ARG A 376 17.35 -36.96 -42.75
N THR A 377 16.06 -36.66 -42.90
CA THR A 377 15.58 -35.38 -43.41
C THR A 377 15.11 -34.52 -42.24
N ILE A 378 15.79 -33.39 -42.02
CA ILE A 378 15.41 -32.39 -41.02
C ILE A 378 14.77 -31.22 -41.76
N THR A 379 13.49 -30.96 -41.52
CA THR A 379 12.77 -29.79 -42.06
C THR A 379 12.60 -28.77 -40.96
N THR A 380 13.10 -27.55 -41.17
CA THR A 380 12.93 -26.43 -40.25
C THR A 380 11.92 -25.45 -40.84
N THR A 381 10.78 -25.29 -40.18
CA THR A 381 9.73 -24.33 -40.54
C THR A 381 9.87 -23.08 -39.68
N THR A 382 10.00 -21.92 -40.33
CA THR A 382 9.99 -20.62 -39.66
C THR A 382 8.67 -19.92 -39.94
N THR A 383 7.90 -19.62 -38.89
CA THR A 383 6.67 -18.83 -38.98
C THR A 383 6.89 -17.45 -38.37
N THR A 384 6.55 -16.41 -39.10
CA THR A 384 6.70 -15.02 -38.65
C THR A 384 5.33 -14.38 -38.48
N TYR A 385 5.10 -13.76 -37.33
CA TYR A 385 3.93 -12.95 -37.03
C TYR A 385 4.38 -11.51 -36.84
N GLN A 386 3.81 -10.60 -37.61
CA GLN A 386 4.17 -9.20 -37.56
C GLN A 386 2.93 -8.31 -37.63
N PHE A 387 2.80 -7.43 -36.65
CA PHE A 387 1.80 -6.38 -36.65
C PHE A 387 2.31 -5.19 -37.49
N PRO A 388 1.43 -4.50 -38.25
CA PRO A 388 1.83 -3.32 -39.00
C PRO A 388 2.51 -2.26 -38.12
N GLN A 389 3.59 -1.67 -38.61
CA GLN A 389 4.20 -0.54 -37.92
C GLN A 389 3.27 0.67 -38.00
N LEU A 390 2.99 1.27 -36.84
CA LEU A 390 2.11 2.43 -36.71
C LEU A 390 2.91 3.64 -36.22
N THR A 391 2.42 4.83 -36.54
CA THR A 391 2.92 6.11 -36.00
C THR A 391 2.59 6.25 -34.52
N ASN A 392 3.32 7.12 -33.81
CA ASN A 392 3.01 7.43 -32.42
C ASN A 392 1.59 7.99 -32.26
N THR A 393 1.12 8.83 -33.19
CA THR A 393 -0.24 9.39 -33.17
C THR A 393 -1.31 8.30 -33.20
N GLN A 394 -1.13 7.23 -33.96
CA GLN A 394 -2.08 6.12 -34.00
C GLN A 394 -2.11 5.34 -32.68
N TRP A 395 -0.96 5.12 -32.05
CA TRP A 395 -0.90 4.54 -30.72
C TRP A 395 -1.53 5.46 -29.65
N GLN A 396 -1.37 6.78 -29.78
CA GLN A 396 -2.06 7.74 -28.91
C GLN A 396 -3.58 7.59 -29.02
N THR A 397 -4.14 7.38 -30.22
CA THR A 397 -5.59 7.17 -30.38
C THR A 397 -6.10 5.95 -29.63
N VAL A 398 -5.33 4.85 -29.58
CA VAL A 398 -5.69 3.66 -28.80
C VAL A 398 -5.69 3.97 -27.31
N MET A 399 -4.65 4.65 -26.82
CA MET A 399 -4.56 5.06 -25.41
C MET A 399 -5.67 6.05 -25.05
N ASP A 400 -5.93 7.04 -25.89
CA ASP A 400 -6.97 8.05 -25.71
C ASP A 400 -8.35 7.42 -25.54
N ARG A 401 -8.67 6.40 -26.34
CA ARG A 401 -9.94 5.67 -26.23
C ARG A 401 -10.06 4.92 -24.90
N VAL A 402 -9.00 4.25 -24.43
CA VAL A 402 -9.00 3.59 -23.11
C VAL A 402 -9.18 4.60 -21.98
N TYR A 403 -8.40 5.69 -22.00
CA TYR A 403 -8.46 6.73 -20.98
C TYR A 403 -9.84 7.38 -20.93
N ASN A 404 -10.38 7.83 -22.07
CA ASN A 404 -11.69 8.45 -22.13
C ASN A 404 -12.82 7.49 -21.75
N GLY A 405 -12.65 6.18 -22.03
CA GLY A 405 -13.55 5.14 -21.53
C GLY A 405 -13.63 5.11 -20.01
N LEU A 406 -12.47 5.12 -19.33
CA LEU A 406 -12.39 5.21 -17.88
C LEU A 406 -12.99 6.53 -17.36
N VAL A 407 -12.60 7.68 -17.91
CA VAL A 407 -13.09 9.00 -17.47
C VAL A 407 -14.62 9.07 -17.55
N LYS A 408 -15.20 8.65 -18.68
CA LYS A 408 -16.65 8.65 -18.88
C LYS A 408 -17.36 7.75 -17.86
N PHE A 409 -16.83 6.55 -17.63
CA PHE A 409 -17.39 5.61 -16.65
C PHE A 409 -17.37 6.20 -15.23
N MET A 410 -16.21 6.68 -14.78
CA MET A 410 -16.04 7.23 -13.43
C MET A 410 -16.95 8.43 -13.18
N LYS A 411 -17.09 9.32 -14.17
CA LYS A 411 -18.00 10.46 -14.08
C LYS A 411 -19.47 10.04 -14.03
N ALA A 412 -19.87 9.10 -14.89
CA ALA A 412 -21.27 8.66 -14.97
C ALA A 412 -21.73 7.96 -13.69
N GLU A 413 -20.93 7.00 -13.22
CA GLU A 413 -21.31 6.04 -12.18
C GLU A 413 -20.96 6.54 -10.78
N TYR A 414 -19.81 7.21 -10.61
CA TYR A 414 -19.32 7.63 -9.29
C TYR A 414 -19.24 9.15 -9.10
N LYS A 415 -19.60 9.93 -10.13
CA LYS A 415 -19.49 11.40 -10.13
C LYS A 415 -18.06 11.91 -9.92
N ILE A 416 -17.07 11.07 -10.19
CA ILE A 416 -15.65 11.42 -10.09
C ILE A 416 -15.22 12.14 -11.36
N ASP A 417 -14.75 13.38 -11.21
CA ASP A 417 -14.15 14.17 -12.28
C ASP A 417 -12.69 13.79 -12.51
N PHE A 418 -12.19 14.02 -13.74
CA PHE A 418 -10.77 13.90 -14.04
C PHE A 418 -10.19 15.27 -14.36
N VAL A 419 -9.10 15.63 -13.67
CA VAL A 419 -8.36 16.86 -14.02
C VAL A 419 -7.61 16.67 -15.34
N PRO A 420 -7.38 17.75 -16.12
CA PRO A 420 -6.59 17.67 -17.34
C PRO A 420 -5.21 17.08 -17.08
N VAL A 421 -4.73 16.23 -18.00
CA VAL A 421 -3.41 15.57 -17.90
C VAL A 421 -2.30 16.62 -17.80
N GLU A 422 -2.45 17.73 -18.50
CA GLU A 422 -1.50 18.84 -18.55
C GLU A 422 -1.37 19.55 -17.19
N LYS A 423 -2.40 19.52 -16.35
CA LYS A 423 -2.34 20.02 -14.96
C LYS A 423 -1.44 19.13 -14.10
N MET A 424 -1.45 17.82 -14.35
CA MET A 424 -0.60 16.86 -13.64
C MET A 424 0.85 16.97 -14.11
N THR A 425 1.08 16.97 -15.42
CA THR A 425 2.42 16.91 -16.00
C THR A 425 3.21 18.21 -15.90
N SER A 426 2.54 19.35 -15.71
CA SER A 426 3.19 20.65 -15.48
C SER A 426 3.57 20.91 -14.01
N ASN A 427 3.16 20.05 -13.08
CA ASN A 427 3.48 20.22 -11.67
C ASN A 427 4.99 19.98 -11.40
N PRO A 428 5.68 20.81 -10.60
CA PRO A 428 7.11 20.64 -10.32
C PRO A 428 7.48 19.27 -9.72
N ASN A 429 6.63 18.72 -8.84
CA ASN A 429 6.83 17.39 -8.26
C ASN A 429 6.65 16.26 -9.28
N TYR A 430 6.09 16.54 -10.46
CA TYR A 430 5.97 15.56 -11.53
C TYR A 430 7.31 15.29 -12.21
N ALA A 431 8.18 16.29 -12.30
CA ALA A 431 9.46 16.19 -13.01
C ALA A 431 10.47 15.23 -12.34
N THR A 432 10.23 14.88 -11.08
CA THR A 432 11.05 13.95 -10.29
C THR A 432 10.63 12.49 -10.48
N LEU A 433 9.53 12.22 -11.21
CA LEU A 433 9.10 10.87 -11.52
C LEU A 433 10.04 10.19 -12.54
N PHE A 434 9.85 8.89 -12.73
CA PHE A 434 10.77 8.13 -13.58
C PHE A 434 10.46 8.38 -15.06
N PRO A 435 11.46 8.69 -15.89
CA PRO A 435 11.22 8.94 -17.31
C PRO A 435 10.62 7.69 -17.98
N ALA A 436 9.61 7.94 -18.82
CA ALA A 436 9.04 6.91 -19.68
C ALA A 436 9.92 6.75 -20.93
N ALA A 437 10.43 5.53 -21.14
CA ALA A 437 11.18 5.23 -22.36
C ALA A 437 10.27 5.28 -23.59
N SER A 438 10.76 5.82 -24.70
CA SER A 438 10.08 5.84 -25.98
C SER A 438 10.87 5.04 -27.01
N SER A 439 10.19 4.11 -27.69
CA SER A 439 10.74 3.34 -28.81
C SER A 439 9.58 2.90 -29.69
N ASN A 440 9.66 3.16 -30.99
CA ASN A 440 8.65 2.71 -31.94
C ASN A 440 9.34 2.16 -33.19
N THR A 441 9.45 0.84 -33.23
CA THR A 441 10.12 0.08 -34.29
C THR A 441 9.14 -0.93 -34.88
N SER A 442 9.53 -1.60 -35.96
CA SER A 442 8.71 -2.65 -36.56
C SER A 442 8.50 -3.87 -35.65
N SER A 443 9.38 -4.10 -34.68
CA SER A 443 9.33 -5.26 -33.77
C SER A 443 8.87 -4.94 -32.35
N PHE A 444 8.88 -3.67 -31.96
CA PHE A 444 8.59 -3.25 -30.60
C PHE A 444 8.07 -1.82 -30.53
N ILE A 445 7.06 -1.61 -29.68
CA ILE A 445 6.52 -0.31 -29.30
C ILE A 445 6.63 -0.10 -27.79
N ASN A 446 7.05 1.09 -27.39
CA ASN A 446 6.98 1.61 -26.05
C ASN A 446 6.74 3.12 -26.12
N THR A 447 5.63 3.58 -25.57
CA THR A 447 5.25 5.00 -25.57
C THR A 447 4.48 5.34 -24.30
N ASN A 448 4.30 6.63 -24.03
CA ASN A 448 3.43 7.14 -22.98
C ASN A 448 2.30 7.97 -23.58
N TYR A 449 1.22 8.15 -22.83
CA TYR A 449 0.12 9.02 -23.21
C TYR A 449 0.44 10.45 -22.79
N LYS A 450 0.33 11.42 -23.72
CA LYS A 450 0.46 12.87 -23.46
C LYS A 450 1.66 13.27 -22.57
N GLY A 451 2.82 12.63 -22.77
CA GLY A 451 4.03 12.96 -22.02
C GLY A 451 4.07 12.46 -20.58
N THR A 452 3.14 11.57 -20.19
CA THR A 452 3.15 11.02 -18.83
C THR A 452 4.41 10.20 -18.54
N GLN A 453 4.84 10.23 -17.28
CA GLN A 453 5.99 9.54 -16.73
C GLN A 453 5.58 8.27 -15.97
N ARG A 454 6.56 7.46 -15.59
CA ARG A 454 6.35 6.26 -14.78
C ARG A 454 6.36 6.62 -13.31
N THR A 455 5.39 6.08 -12.58
CA THR A 455 5.32 6.15 -11.11
C THR A 455 5.97 4.97 -10.41
N THR A 456 6.35 3.92 -11.16
CA THR A 456 6.97 2.71 -10.61
C THR A 456 8.41 2.54 -11.10
N PRO A 457 9.32 2.14 -10.21
CA PRO A 457 10.71 1.88 -10.56
C PRO A 457 10.83 0.59 -11.40
N LYS A 458 11.78 0.58 -12.34
CA LYS A 458 12.12 -0.53 -13.25
C LYS A 458 13.50 -1.13 -12.96
N SER A 459 14.32 -0.46 -12.17
CA SER A 459 15.66 -0.94 -11.81
C SER A 459 15.84 -1.00 -10.29
N ILE A 460 16.79 -1.82 -9.83
CA ILE A 460 17.14 -1.89 -8.41
C ILE A 460 17.60 -0.51 -7.90
N GLY A 461 18.31 0.27 -8.72
CA GLY A 461 18.70 1.64 -8.36
C GLY A 461 17.50 2.56 -8.14
N GLU A 462 16.51 2.51 -9.04
CA GLU A 462 15.25 3.26 -8.89
C GLU A 462 14.45 2.78 -7.66
N ILE A 463 14.42 1.48 -7.37
CA ILE A 463 13.76 0.90 -6.18
C ILE A 463 14.40 1.47 -4.91
N VAL A 464 15.73 1.41 -4.80
CA VAL A 464 16.45 1.88 -3.60
C VAL A 464 16.24 3.38 -3.36
N GLY A 465 16.20 4.19 -4.43
CA GLY A 465 15.87 5.61 -4.33
C GLY A 465 14.45 5.87 -3.81
N SER A 466 13.44 5.23 -4.43
CA SER A 466 12.02 5.47 -4.13
C SER A 466 11.56 5.11 -2.72
N ILE A 467 12.23 4.16 -2.06
CA ILE A 467 11.84 3.72 -0.70
C ILE A 467 11.99 4.83 0.34
N SER A 468 12.96 5.73 0.14
CA SER A 468 13.26 6.79 1.08
C SER A 468 12.19 7.86 1.23
N GLU A 469 11.38 8.04 0.19
CA GLU A 469 10.33 9.06 0.12
C GLU A 469 9.09 8.65 0.93
N ASN A 470 8.94 7.37 1.29
CA ASN A 470 7.74 6.84 1.96
C ASN A 470 7.78 6.94 3.49
N TYR A 471 8.89 7.40 4.07
CA TYR A 471 9.01 7.46 5.53
C TYR A 471 8.14 8.56 6.14
N THR A 472 7.78 9.60 5.39
CA THR A 472 6.94 10.71 5.87
C THR A 472 5.68 10.89 5.02
N THR A 473 4.73 11.63 5.57
CA THR A 473 3.55 12.12 4.83
C THR A 473 3.91 13.09 3.70
N ASP A 474 5.08 13.71 3.79
CA ASP A 474 5.73 14.52 2.74
C ASP A 474 6.40 13.61 1.71
N ASN A 475 5.60 13.01 0.81
CA ASN A 475 6.07 12.20 -0.31
C ASN A 475 5.55 12.75 -1.65
N ILE A 476 6.25 12.44 -2.74
CA ILE A 476 5.97 13.02 -4.07
C ILE A 476 4.51 12.83 -4.50
N MET A 477 3.93 11.64 -4.27
CA MET A 477 2.55 11.34 -4.64
C MET A 477 1.55 12.13 -3.81
N GLY A 478 1.78 12.25 -2.50
CA GLY A 478 0.98 13.06 -1.59
C GLY A 478 1.00 14.54 -1.95
N ASN A 479 2.18 15.08 -2.26
CA ASN A 479 2.34 16.47 -2.67
C ASN A 479 1.72 16.75 -4.04
N LEU A 480 1.87 15.83 -4.99
CA LEU A 480 1.21 15.92 -6.29
C LEU A 480 -0.32 15.95 -6.13
N MET A 481 -0.90 15.11 -5.27
CA MET A 481 -2.35 15.13 -4.98
C MET A 481 -2.80 16.46 -4.39
N LYS A 482 -2.08 16.96 -3.37
CA LYS A 482 -2.35 18.25 -2.71
C LYS A 482 -2.30 19.42 -3.68
N GLU A 483 -1.22 19.56 -4.45
CA GLU A 483 -1.00 20.72 -5.33
C GLU A 483 -1.87 20.71 -6.59
N THR A 484 -2.28 19.53 -7.06
CA THR A 484 -3.17 19.40 -8.22
C THR A 484 -4.64 19.31 -7.86
N ASP A 485 -4.98 19.35 -6.57
CA ASP A 485 -6.35 19.29 -6.05
C ASP A 485 -7.10 18.03 -6.56
N VAL A 486 -6.49 16.86 -6.33
CA VAL A 486 -7.06 15.55 -6.65
C VAL A 486 -7.03 14.62 -5.45
N ASP A 487 -8.05 13.78 -5.33
CA ASP A 487 -8.21 12.77 -4.28
C ASP A 487 -7.49 11.46 -4.64
N GLY A 488 -7.28 11.23 -5.94
CA GLY A 488 -6.69 10.00 -6.45
C GLY A 488 -5.82 10.17 -7.70
N LEU A 489 -4.74 9.40 -7.75
CA LEU A 489 -3.83 9.30 -8.87
C LEU A 489 -4.01 7.97 -9.60
N VAL A 490 -4.30 8.07 -10.90
CA VAL A 490 -4.54 6.92 -11.78
C VAL A 490 -3.25 6.59 -12.52
N ASN A 491 -2.87 5.31 -12.43
CA ASN A 491 -1.76 4.72 -13.17
C ASN A 491 -2.29 3.59 -14.04
N MET A 492 -1.96 3.61 -15.32
CA MET A 492 -2.35 2.56 -16.27
C MET A 492 -1.17 2.05 -17.08
N HIS A 493 -1.21 0.77 -17.43
CA HIS A 493 -0.25 0.16 -18.33
C HIS A 493 -0.98 -0.77 -19.30
N LEU A 494 -0.96 -0.41 -20.59
CA LEU A 494 -1.50 -1.21 -21.67
C LEU A 494 -0.36 -1.97 -22.33
N SER A 495 -0.50 -3.28 -22.48
CA SER A 495 0.49 -4.09 -23.17
C SER A 495 -0.08 -4.95 -24.28
N PHE A 496 0.75 -5.23 -25.29
CA PHE A 496 0.40 -6.05 -26.43
C PHE A 496 1.46 -7.11 -26.73
N GLN A 497 0.99 -8.29 -27.11
CA GLN A 497 1.83 -9.35 -27.64
C GLN A 497 1.29 -9.85 -28.96
N VAL A 498 2.11 -9.82 -30.01
CA VAL A 498 1.74 -10.43 -31.30
C VAL A 498 1.76 -11.96 -31.20
N ALA A 499 0.77 -12.59 -31.82
CA ALA A 499 0.66 -14.04 -31.92
C ALA A 499 -0.04 -14.45 -33.23
N GLY A 500 -0.04 -15.76 -33.51
CA GLY A 500 -0.93 -16.38 -34.48
C GLY A 500 -2.14 -16.97 -33.78
N ASN A 501 -3.33 -16.83 -34.38
CA ASN A 501 -4.51 -17.57 -33.94
C ASN A 501 -4.50 -19.02 -34.48
N SER A 502 -5.53 -19.81 -34.16
CA SER A 502 -5.69 -21.19 -34.64
C SER A 502 -5.75 -21.35 -36.15
N GLU A 503 -6.04 -20.28 -36.89
CA GLU A 503 -6.06 -20.23 -38.35
C GLU A 503 -4.73 -19.69 -38.94
N GLY A 504 -3.71 -19.44 -38.10
CA GLY A 504 -2.44 -18.87 -38.51
C GLY A 504 -2.48 -17.37 -38.83
N LYS A 505 -3.60 -16.67 -38.59
CA LYS A 505 -3.72 -15.21 -38.77
C LYS A 505 -3.03 -14.46 -37.64
N VAL A 506 -2.39 -13.35 -37.98
CA VAL A 506 -1.76 -12.45 -37.00
C VAL A 506 -2.84 -11.80 -36.12
N ILE A 507 -2.59 -11.79 -34.82
CA ILE A 507 -3.44 -11.17 -33.80
C ILE A 507 -2.58 -10.41 -32.79
N LEU A 508 -3.19 -9.44 -32.09
CA LEU A 508 -2.62 -8.82 -30.89
C LEU A 508 -3.37 -9.29 -29.66
N ILE A 509 -2.63 -9.78 -28.67
CA ILE A 509 -3.14 -10.17 -27.36
C ILE A 509 -2.91 -9.00 -26.40
N PRO A 510 -3.98 -8.30 -25.95
CA PRO A 510 -3.85 -7.18 -25.03
C PRO A 510 -3.88 -7.61 -23.56
N SER A 511 -3.23 -6.79 -22.72
CA SER A 511 -3.50 -6.73 -21.29
C SER A 511 -3.48 -5.28 -20.80
N LEU A 512 -4.29 -4.96 -19.81
CA LEU A 512 -4.37 -3.64 -19.20
C LEU A 512 -4.24 -3.80 -17.69
N SER A 513 -3.33 -3.07 -17.07
CA SER A 513 -3.32 -2.89 -15.62
C SER A 513 -3.69 -1.47 -15.24
N ILE A 514 -4.33 -1.34 -14.08
CA ILE A 514 -4.72 -0.07 -13.47
C ILE A 514 -4.37 -0.10 -11.99
N ASN A 515 -3.90 1.03 -11.48
CA ASN A 515 -3.72 1.26 -10.05
C ASN A 515 -4.15 2.69 -9.72
N ILE A 516 -5.14 2.83 -8.84
CA ILE A 516 -5.69 4.10 -8.38
C ILE A 516 -5.30 4.22 -6.90
N ILE A 517 -4.34 5.08 -6.64
CA ILE A 517 -3.91 5.43 -5.28
C ILE A 517 -4.60 6.72 -4.86
N GLY A 518 -4.78 6.95 -3.57
CA GLY A 518 -5.38 8.18 -3.08
C GLY A 518 -4.79 8.62 -1.75
N ARG A 519 -5.33 9.72 -1.22
CA ARG A 519 -4.99 10.24 0.10
C ARG A 519 -6.03 9.78 1.12
N ASP A 520 -5.61 9.00 2.10
CA ASP A 520 -6.46 8.56 3.19
C ASP A 520 -6.60 9.67 4.23
N GLU A 521 -7.63 10.49 4.05
CA GLU A 521 -7.93 11.61 4.95
C GLU A 521 -8.36 11.15 6.35
N THR A 522 -8.79 9.89 6.50
CA THR A 522 -9.16 9.32 7.80
C THR A 522 -7.92 8.91 8.59
N ASN A 523 -6.83 8.53 7.91
CA ASN A 523 -5.58 8.05 8.50
C ASN A 523 -4.41 8.99 8.21
N ASN A 524 -4.51 10.24 8.67
CA ASN A 524 -3.45 11.25 8.61
C ASN A 524 -2.86 11.49 7.22
N ASN A 525 -3.72 11.49 6.19
CA ASN A 525 -3.36 11.76 4.80
C ASN A 525 -2.30 10.78 4.23
N LYS A 526 -2.19 9.57 4.79
CA LYS A 526 -1.32 8.53 4.25
C LYS A 526 -1.79 8.10 2.86
N GLN A 527 -0.91 7.48 2.10
CA GLN A 527 -1.30 6.90 0.82
C GLN A 527 -2.23 5.70 1.04
N GLY A 528 -3.45 5.77 0.50
CA GLY A 528 -4.41 4.66 0.44
C GLY A 528 -4.63 4.18 -1.00
N THR A 529 -5.49 3.17 -1.17
CA THR A 529 -5.78 2.59 -2.50
C THR A 529 -7.29 2.56 -2.79
N TYR A 530 -7.70 3.14 -3.91
CA TYR A 530 -9.06 3.02 -4.45
C TYR A 530 -9.28 1.76 -5.26
N ALA A 531 -8.28 1.28 -6.00
CA ALA A 531 -8.33 -0.01 -6.70
C ALA A 531 -6.98 -0.34 -7.33
N GLY A 532 -6.63 -1.62 -7.35
CA GLY A 532 -5.65 -2.16 -8.29
C GLY A 532 -6.30 -3.25 -9.14
N GLY A 533 -5.88 -3.38 -10.38
CA GLY A 533 -6.53 -4.32 -11.30
C GLY A 533 -5.69 -4.69 -12.50
N TYR A 534 -6.03 -5.84 -13.06
CA TYR A 534 -5.48 -6.35 -14.29
C TYR A 534 -6.61 -6.96 -15.12
N ILE A 535 -6.57 -6.71 -16.41
CA ILE A 535 -7.48 -7.21 -17.43
C ILE A 535 -6.62 -7.87 -18.50
N VAL A 536 -7.04 -9.05 -18.96
CA VAL A 536 -6.47 -9.73 -20.11
C VAL A 536 -7.53 -10.18 -21.06
N LYS A 537 -7.11 -10.33 -22.31
CA LYS A 537 -7.77 -11.21 -23.25
C LYS A 537 -6.85 -12.38 -23.56
N THR A 538 -7.36 -13.60 -23.53
CA THR A 538 -6.56 -14.80 -23.82
C THR A 538 -6.31 -14.99 -25.32
N THR A 539 -7.04 -14.27 -26.16
CA THR A 539 -6.92 -14.26 -27.62
C THR A 539 -6.90 -12.83 -28.15
N GLY A 540 -6.66 -12.65 -29.44
CA GLY A 540 -6.73 -11.36 -30.11
C GLY A 540 -7.72 -11.40 -31.27
N ASN A 541 -8.10 -10.21 -31.75
CA ASN A 541 -8.96 -10.08 -32.91
C ASN A 541 -8.11 -10.16 -34.19
N SER A 542 -8.57 -10.94 -35.18
CA SER A 542 -8.00 -10.89 -36.53
C SER A 542 -8.26 -9.52 -37.14
N PHE A 543 -7.31 -9.04 -37.95
CA PHE A 543 -7.38 -7.70 -38.54
C PHE A 543 -6.86 -7.67 -39.98
N ASN A 544 -7.22 -6.62 -40.72
CA ASN A 544 -6.61 -6.30 -42.00
C ASN A 544 -5.48 -5.29 -41.79
N GLY A 545 -4.26 -5.65 -42.21
CA GLY A 545 -3.06 -4.88 -41.94
C GLY A 545 -3.01 -3.48 -42.55
N ASP A 546 -3.69 -3.24 -43.67
CA ASP A 546 -3.75 -1.90 -44.29
C ASP A 546 -4.89 -1.06 -43.74
N LEU A 547 -5.99 -1.71 -43.36
CA LEU A 547 -7.11 -1.03 -42.73
C LEU A 547 -6.74 -0.48 -41.34
N VAL A 548 -5.96 -1.21 -40.54
CA VAL A 548 -5.52 -0.72 -39.21
C VAL A 548 -4.58 0.49 -39.29
N LYS A 549 -3.91 0.70 -40.43
CA LYS A 549 -3.05 1.89 -40.66
C LYS A 549 -3.86 3.15 -41.00
N THR A 550 -5.11 3.02 -41.39
CA THR A 550 -5.89 4.16 -41.92
C THR A 550 -7.20 4.40 -41.17
N ASN A 551 -7.73 3.37 -40.48
CA ASN A 551 -9.00 3.43 -39.78
C ASN A 551 -8.80 3.22 -38.26
N PRO A 552 -9.01 4.26 -37.43
CA PRO A 552 -8.91 4.18 -35.98
C PRO A 552 -9.83 3.13 -35.32
N ASN A 553 -11.01 2.86 -35.88
CA ASN A 553 -11.92 1.84 -35.34
C ASN A 553 -11.42 0.43 -35.65
N ALA A 554 -10.85 0.20 -36.84
CA ALA A 554 -10.23 -1.08 -37.16
C ALA A 554 -9.01 -1.34 -36.26
N LEU A 555 -8.22 -0.30 -35.97
CA LEU A 555 -7.10 -0.38 -35.02
C LEU A 555 -7.59 -0.70 -33.61
N ALA A 556 -8.60 0.02 -33.10
CA ALA A 556 -9.19 -0.25 -31.79
C ALA A 556 -9.74 -1.69 -31.70
N GLN A 557 -10.35 -2.20 -32.76
CA GLN A 557 -10.81 -3.59 -32.83
C GLN A 557 -9.63 -4.57 -32.79
N ALA A 558 -8.57 -4.35 -33.56
CA ALA A 558 -7.36 -5.19 -33.54
C ALA A 558 -6.71 -5.23 -32.15
N CYS A 559 -6.69 -4.09 -31.46
CA CYS A 559 -6.20 -3.96 -30.08
C CYS A 559 -7.21 -4.44 -29.01
N SER A 560 -8.41 -4.87 -29.40
CA SER A 560 -9.53 -5.22 -28.49
C SER A 560 -9.80 -4.11 -27.45
N THR A 561 -9.73 -2.85 -27.85
CA THR A 561 -9.81 -1.70 -26.94
C THR A 561 -11.13 -1.64 -26.17
N ASP A 562 -12.26 -1.80 -26.87
CA ASP A 562 -13.58 -1.73 -26.23
C ASP A 562 -13.81 -2.88 -25.24
N GLU A 563 -13.24 -4.04 -25.54
CA GLU A 563 -13.25 -5.22 -24.68
C GLU A 563 -12.41 -5.00 -23.41
N MET A 564 -11.24 -4.35 -23.52
CA MET A 564 -10.45 -3.96 -22.35
C MET A 564 -11.18 -2.92 -21.48
N ILE A 565 -11.86 -1.96 -22.09
CA ILE A 565 -12.68 -0.97 -21.38
C ILE A 565 -13.85 -1.66 -20.66
N ALA A 566 -14.54 -2.60 -21.33
CA ALA A 566 -15.63 -3.35 -20.71
C ALA A 566 -15.14 -4.17 -19.50
N GLY A 567 -14.02 -4.89 -19.62
CA GLY A 567 -13.42 -5.64 -18.51
C GLY A 567 -12.98 -4.74 -17.35
N LEU A 568 -12.47 -3.54 -17.65
CA LEU A 568 -12.13 -2.53 -16.65
C LEU A 568 -13.37 -2.04 -15.89
N ILE A 569 -14.45 -1.73 -16.61
CA ILE A 569 -15.72 -1.26 -16.04
C ILE A 569 -16.34 -2.33 -15.13
N GLU A 570 -16.50 -3.55 -15.62
CA GLU A 570 -17.08 -4.66 -14.85
C GLU A 570 -16.23 -4.99 -13.61
N GLY A 571 -14.90 -4.99 -13.76
CA GLY A 571 -13.98 -5.21 -12.65
C GLY A 571 -14.13 -4.16 -11.53
N ILE A 572 -14.24 -2.87 -11.88
CA ILE A 572 -14.46 -1.80 -10.90
C ILE A 572 -15.86 -1.90 -10.28
N LYS A 573 -16.92 -2.19 -11.07
CA LYS A 573 -18.29 -2.35 -10.56
C LYS A 573 -18.37 -3.50 -9.55
N ASN A 574 -17.79 -4.65 -9.86
CA ASN A 574 -17.81 -5.80 -8.96
C ASN A 574 -16.98 -5.57 -7.70
N LEU A 575 -15.85 -4.86 -7.81
CA LEU A 575 -15.07 -4.44 -6.65
C LEU A 575 -15.90 -3.52 -5.73
N ARG A 576 -16.60 -2.54 -6.30
CA ARG A 576 -17.46 -1.61 -5.55
C ARG A 576 -18.65 -2.32 -4.89
N SER A 577 -19.29 -3.27 -5.56
CA SER A 577 -20.35 -4.09 -4.96
C SER A 577 -19.85 -4.85 -3.72
N LYS A 578 -18.64 -5.41 -3.79
CA LYS A 578 -18.03 -6.13 -2.65
C LYS A 578 -17.64 -5.19 -1.51
N GLU A 579 -17.16 -3.99 -1.83
CA GLU A 579 -16.86 -2.91 -0.89
C GLU A 579 -18.09 -2.46 -0.10
N ILE A 580 -19.24 -2.26 -0.77
CA ILE A 580 -20.52 -1.92 -0.12
C ILE A 580 -20.95 -3.04 0.82
N ALA A 581 -20.91 -4.29 0.35
CA ALA A 581 -21.31 -5.46 1.15
C ALA A 581 -20.46 -5.63 2.42
N LEU A 582 -19.22 -5.14 2.39
CA LEU A 582 -18.26 -5.22 3.49
C LEU A 582 -18.18 -3.93 4.33
N GLY A 583 -19.06 -2.97 4.08
CA GLY A 583 -19.25 -1.81 4.95
C GLY A 583 -18.16 -0.74 4.87
N TYR A 584 -17.37 -0.66 3.79
CA TYR A 584 -16.31 0.35 3.67
C TYR A 584 -16.86 1.78 3.83
N ASP A 585 -18.00 2.06 3.19
CA ASP A 585 -18.66 3.37 3.33
C ASP A 585 -19.07 3.67 4.77
N LYS A 586 -19.50 2.66 5.53
CA LYS A 586 -19.87 2.84 6.95
C LYS A 586 -18.64 3.18 7.77
N ILE A 587 -17.54 2.45 7.55
CA ILE A 587 -16.27 2.63 8.26
C ILE A 587 -15.66 4.01 7.97
N TRP A 588 -15.67 4.46 6.71
CA TRP A 588 -15.13 5.75 6.30
C TRP A 588 -15.98 6.97 6.67
N ASN A 589 -17.21 6.74 7.14
CA ASN A 589 -18.12 7.78 7.58
C ASN A 589 -18.38 7.76 9.10
N ILE A 590 -17.56 7.02 9.87
CA ILE A 590 -17.62 7.11 11.34
C ILE A 590 -17.37 8.57 11.75
N GLY A 591 -18.27 9.09 12.59
CA GLY A 591 -18.15 10.45 13.14
C GLY A 591 -18.54 11.60 12.19
N LYS A 592 -19.04 11.30 10.99
CA LYS A 592 -19.58 12.30 10.04
C LYS A 592 -21.07 12.57 10.22
#